data_AF-A0A6J2MXH1-F1
#
_entry.id   AF-A0A6J2MXH1-F1
#
_cell.length_a   1.000
_cell.length_b   1.000
_cell.length_c   1.000
_cell.angle_alpha   90.00
_cell.angle_beta   90.00
_cell.angle_gamma   90.00
#
_symmetry.space_group_name_H-M   'P 1'
#
loop_
_entity.id
_entity.type
_entity.pdbx_description
1 polymer ?
#
loop_
_entity_poly.entity_id
_entity_poly.type
_entity_poly.pdbx_seq_one_letter_code
_entity_poly.pdbx_strand_id
1 'polypeptide(L)'
;MMNTMHTELLCVLLLCGAVFTLPRQETYKRWARGARPYRVTCRDEKTQMIYQQHESWLRPMLRSNRVEHCWCDSGRAQCHSVPIRSCSEPRCFNGGTCWQALYFSDFVCQCPEGYTGKLCEVDASATCYKDQGVTYRGTWSTAESGAECVNWNSSILVRKPYNGQRPDAIKLGLGNHNYCRNPDGDSKPWCYVFKAGKYSSEFCSTPVCSQATCGLRQYKRPQFRIKGGLYADITSHPWQAALFVQNRRSPGERFFCGGILIGSCWVLSAAHCFQERYPPHQLRVVLGRTYRVEPGREEQKFEVEKYIVHKEFDDDTYDNDIALLQLKSDSLQCAQESDSVRAVCLPEADLQLPDWTECELSGYGKHDAFSPFYSERLKEAHVRLYPSSRCAPQYVSNKTITHNMLCAGDTRSGGNQANLHDACQGDSGGPLVCMKDNHMTLVGIISWGVGCGEKDVPGVYTKVTNYLDWIHDNMRP
;
A
#
# COMPACT_ATOMS: atom_id res chain seq x y z
N MET A 1 13.23 52.83 -47.16
CA MET A 1 13.50 51.37 -47.17
C MET A 1 12.46 50.73 -48.07
N MET A 2 12.94 49.91 -49.00
CA MET A 2 12.37 49.59 -50.31
C MET A 2 10.93 49.06 -50.32
N ASN A 3 10.18 49.61 -51.27
CA ASN A 3 8.89 49.15 -51.76
C ASN A 3 9.10 48.05 -52.83
N THR A 4 8.38 46.93 -52.66
CA THR A 4 7.53 46.23 -53.65
C THR A 4 7.94 46.29 -55.13
N MET A 5 8.37 45.17 -55.73
CA MET A 5 7.55 44.13 -56.39
C MET A 5 7.05 44.50 -57.79
N HIS A 6 7.15 43.50 -58.68
CA HIS A 6 6.31 43.24 -59.87
C HIS A 6 6.59 44.19 -61.07
N THR A 7 6.59 43.80 -62.34
CA THR A 7 6.00 42.66 -63.08
C THR A 7 6.38 42.83 -64.57
N GLU A 8 6.28 41.75 -65.37
CA GLU A 8 5.96 41.76 -66.84
C GLU A 8 7.08 42.30 -67.78
N LEU A 9 7.32 41.91 -69.05
CA LEU A 9 6.74 40.95 -70.00
C LEU A 9 7.67 40.90 -71.25
N LEU A 10 7.69 39.75 -71.94
CA LEU A 10 7.70 39.56 -73.41
C LEU A 10 8.83 40.10 -74.32
N CYS A 11 9.38 39.15 -75.09
CA CYS A 11 9.31 39.05 -76.57
C CYS A 11 10.60 39.15 -77.41
N VAL A 12 10.53 38.36 -78.50
CA VAL A 12 11.31 38.38 -79.78
C VAL A 12 12.50 37.40 -79.85
N LEU A 13 12.26 36.12 -80.17
CA LEU A 13 12.14 35.48 -81.52
C LEU A 13 13.52 35.16 -82.16
N LEU A 14 13.85 33.86 -82.35
CA LEU A 14 13.92 33.14 -83.65
C LEU A 14 15.30 33.27 -84.35
N LEU A 15 16.04 32.24 -84.79
CA LEU A 15 15.70 31.22 -85.81
C LEU A 15 16.86 30.20 -86.07
N CYS A 16 16.49 29.00 -86.54
CA CYS A 16 17.22 28.03 -87.40
C CYS A 16 18.24 27.04 -86.79
N GLY A 17 18.21 25.72 -87.08
CA GLY A 17 17.33 24.90 -87.92
C GLY A 17 17.85 23.45 -88.06
N ALA A 18 16.91 22.51 -88.28
CA ALA A 18 17.02 21.13 -88.82
C ALA A 18 18.01 20.14 -88.15
N VAL A 19 17.59 19.20 -87.30
CA VAL A 19 16.84 17.93 -87.56
C VAL A 19 17.58 16.94 -88.47
N PHE A 20 18.28 15.99 -87.83
CA PHE A 20 18.48 14.62 -88.33
C PHE A 20 17.84 13.67 -87.30
N THR A 21 16.80 12.95 -87.71
CA THR A 21 16.13 11.93 -86.91
C THR A 21 16.77 10.55 -87.14
N LEU A 22 17.21 9.89 -86.07
CA LEU A 22 17.49 8.44 -86.02
C LEU A 22 16.76 7.84 -84.80
N PRO A 23 16.39 6.55 -84.83
CA PRO A 23 15.26 6.05 -84.06
C PRO A 23 15.57 5.78 -82.59
N ARG A 24 14.54 6.04 -81.81
CA ARG A 24 14.28 5.72 -80.40
C ARG A 24 14.84 4.37 -79.94
N GLN A 25 15.63 4.41 -78.86
CA GLN A 25 15.72 3.31 -77.89
C GLN A 25 15.72 3.90 -76.47
N GLU A 26 14.52 4.23 -75.98
CA GLU A 26 14.30 4.54 -74.57
C GLU A 26 14.51 3.26 -73.75
N THR A 27 15.72 3.10 -73.21
CA THR A 27 15.94 2.16 -72.12
C THR A 27 15.34 2.75 -70.86
N TYR A 28 14.12 2.31 -70.53
CA TYR A 28 13.53 2.55 -69.22
C TYR A 28 14.46 1.92 -68.17
N LYS A 29 15.29 2.73 -67.52
CA LYS A 29 15.94 2.35 -66.27
C LYS A 29 14.84 2.08 -65.25
N ARG A 30 14.51 0.80 -65.06
CA ARG A 30 13.74 0.35 -63.89
C ARG A 30 14.52 0.79 -62.66
N TRP A 31 14.01 1.80 -61.97
CA TRP A 31 14.38 2.07 -60.59
C TRP A 31 14.05 0.79 -59.81
N ALA A 32 15.08 0.15 -59.27
CA ALA A 32 14.90 -0.89 -58.27
C ALA A 32 14.07 -0.26 -57.15
N ARG A 33 12.84 -0.74 -56.97
CA ARG A 33 12.00 -0.38 -55.82
C ARG A 33 12.81 -0.75 -54.59
N GLY A 34 13.07 0.23 -53.74
CA GLY A 34 13.91 0.09 -52.56
C GLY A 34 13.60 -1.20 -51.82
N ALA A 35 14.63 -2.02 -51.59
CA ALA A 35 14.56 -3.06 -50.59
C ALA A 35 14.24 -2.35 -49.26
N ARG A 36 13.05 -2.60 -48.70
CA ARG A 36 12.82 -2.31 -47.29
C ARG A 36 13.96 -3.00 -46.54
N PRO A 37 14.82 -2.30 -45.77
CA PRO A 37 15.75 -2.99 -44.91
C PRO A 37 14.90 -3.75 -43.89
N TYR A 38 14.72 -5.05 -44.11
CA TYR A 38 14.16 -5.92 -43.09
C TYR A 38 15.18 -5.87 -41.96
N ARG A 39 14.86 -5.16 -40.87
CA ARG A 39 15.64 -5.26 -39.64
C ARG A 39 15.47 -6.70 -39.17
N VAL A 40 16.50 -7.49 -39.38
CA VAL A 40 16.57 -8.85 -38.87
C VAL A 40 16.72 -8.73 -37.36
N THR A 41 15.77 -9.29 -36.61
CA THR A 41 15.74 -9.28 -35.15
C THR A 41 15.63 -10.69 -34.62
N CYS A 42 16.25 -10.97 -33.48
CA CYS A 42 16.12 -12.24 -32.78
C CYS A 42 15.25 -12.08 -31.55
N ARG A 43 14.34 -13.03 -31.31
CA ARG A 43 13.55 -13.10 -30.08
C ARG A 43 14.10 -14.19 -29.19
N ASP A 44 14.42 -13.85 -27.95
CA ASP A 44 14.89 -14.84 -26.98
C ASP A 44 13.74 -15.72 -26.49
N GLU A 45 13.92 -17.04 -26.57
CA GLU A 45 12.87 -18.02 -26.27
C GLU A 45 12.43 -18.00 -24.79
N LYS A 46 13.31 -17.62 -23.87
CA LYS A 46 13.02 -17.65 -22.42
C LYS A 46 12.49 -16.32 -21.92
N THR A 47 13.17 -15.23 -22.29
CA THR A 47 12.87 -13.88 -21.80
C THR A 47 11.91 -13.11 -22.70
N GLN A 48 11.64 -13.61 -23.91
CA GLN A 48 10.81 -12.96 -24.93
C GLN A 48 11.34 -11.59 -25.40
N MET A 49 12.57 -11.22 -25.01
CA MET A 49 13.22 -9.98 -25.42
C MET A 49 13.64 -10.03 -26.90
N ILE A 50 13.61 -8.87 -27.56
CA ILE A 50 13.97 -8.71 -28.97
C ILE A 50 15.32 -8.01 -29.07
N TYR A 51 16.23 -8.61 -29.82
CA TYR A 51 17.60 -8.14 -30.06
C TYR A 51 17.79 -7.82 -31.54
N GLN A 52 18.55 -6.77 -31.84
CA GLN A 52 18.95 -6.41 -33.20
C GLN A 52 20.04 -7.37 -33.71
N GLN A 53 20.20 -7.46 -35.03
CA GLN A 53 21.31 -8.19 -35.66
C GLN A 53 22.66 -7.78 -35.05
N HIS A 54 23.46 -8.78 -34.64
CA HIS A 54 24.75 -8.67 -33.94
C HIS A 54 24.72 -8.21 -32.47
N GLU A 55 23.55 -7.96 -31.86
CA GLU A 55 23.49 -7.73 -30.42
C GLU A 55 23.73 -9.03 -29.64
N SER A 56 24.45 -8.94 -28.52
CA SER A 56 24.68 -10.01 -27.56
C SER A 56 23.88 -9.81 -26.27
N TRP A 57 23.57 -10.92 -25.60
CA TRP A 57 22.95 -10.94 -24.27
C TRP A 57 23.33 -12.18 -23.48
N LEU A 58 23.17 -12.12 -22.16
CA LEU A 58 23.26 -13.29 -21.29
C LEU A 58 21.86 -13.77 -20.92
N ARG A 59 21.61 -15.08 -20.99
CA ARG A 59 20.40 -15.67 -20.42
C ARG A 59 20.56 -15.85 -18.91
N PRO A 60 19.59 -15.42 -18.09
CA PRO A 60 19.69 -15.42 -16.63
C PRO A 60 19.67 -16.80 -15.96
N MET A 61 19.65 -17.91 -16.71
CA MET A 61 19.67 -19.26 -16.13
C MET A 61 21.06 -19.63 -15.62
N LEU A 62 21.33 -19.29 -14.37
CA LEU A 62 22.50 -19.72 -13.61
C LEU A 62 22.43 -21.23 -13.34
N ARG A 63 23.34 -22.00 -13.95
CA ARG A 63 23.61 -23.39 -13.57
C ARG A 63 25.11 -23.53 -13.27
N SER A 64 25.45 -23.76 -12.01
CA SER A 64 26.82 -24.09 -11.58
C SER A 64 27.90 -23.10 -12.10
N ASN A 65 27.79 -21.81 -11.76
CA ASN A 65 28.72 -20.73 -12.16
C ASN A 65 28.87 -20.54 -13.67
N ARG A 66 27.85 -20.89 -14.46
CA ARG A 66 27.81 -20.66 -15.90
C ARG A 66 26.46 -20.06 -16.31
N VAL A 67 26.50 -19.30 -17.40
CA VAL A 67 25.33 -18.70 -18.07
C VAL A 67 25.43 -18.96 -19.58
N GLU A 68 24.34 -18.79 -20.32
CA GLU A 68 24.38 -18.84 -21.79
C GLU A 68 24.64 -17.43 -22.32
N HIS A 69 25.74 -17.25 -23.05
CA HIS A 69 25.98 -16.06 -23.86
C HIS A 69 25.41 -16.29 -25.25
N CYS A 70 24.50 -15.41 -25.64
CA CYS A 70 23.77 -15.46 -26.88
C CYS A 70 24.06 -14.23 -27.73
N TRP A 71 24.01 -14.38 -29.05
CA TRP A 71 24.01 -13.25 -29.98
C TRP A 71 23.02 -13.48 -31.13
N CYS A 72 22.54 -12.38 -31.70
CA CYS A 72 21.61 -12.42 -32.80
C CYS A 72 22.37 -12.54 -34.12
N ASP A 73 22.19 -13.66 -34.81
CA ASP A 73 22.72 -13.88 -36.15
C ASP A 73 21.63 -14.35 -37.11
N SER A 74 21.33 -13.51 -38.10
CA SER A 74 20.48 -13.82 -39.24
C SER A 74 19.07 -14.24 -38.80
N GLY A 75 18.58 -13.63 -37.71
CA GLY A 75 17.24 -13.83 -37.16
C GLY A 75 17.15 -15.01 -36.20
N ARG A 76 18.26 -15.68 -35.90
CA ARG A 76 18.35 -16.76 -34.91
C ARG A 76 19.29 -16.39 -33.77
N ALA A 77 18.88 -16.75 -32.55
CA ALA A 77 19.74 -16.65 -31.39
C ALA A 77 20.77 -17.80 -31.42
N GLN A 78 22.05 -17.47 -31.54
CA GLN A 78 23.14 -18.43 -31.36
C GLN A 78 23.64 -18.30 -29.92
N CYS A 79 23.66 -19.39 -29.16
CA CYS A 79 23.96 -19.37 -27.73
C CYS A 79 25.00 -20.43 -27.36
N HIS A 80 25.88 -20.11 -26.42
CA HIS A 80 26.87 -21.04 -25.86
C HIS A 80 27.10 -20.78 -24.37
N SER A 81 27.56 -21.79 -23.64
CA SER A 81 27.80 -21.67 -22.19
C SER A 81 29.14 -21.00 -21.89
N VAL A 82 29.11 -19.97 -21.05
CA VAL A 82 30.29 -19.21 -20.61
C VAL A 82 30.40 -19.17 -19.08
N PRO A 83 31.61 -19.21 -18.51
CA PRO A 83 31.80 -19.00 -17.08
C PRO A 83 31.55 -17.54 -16.69
N ILE A 84 31.11 -17.34 -15.46
CA ILE A 84 30.84 -16.02 -14.89
C ILE A 84 31.71 -15.72 -13.69
N ARG A 85 31.81 -14.42 -13.37
CA ARG A 85 32.39 -13.89 -12.13
C ARG A 85 31.47 -12.80 -11.58
N SER A 86 31.64 -12.44 -10.31
CA SER A 86 30.96 -11.27 -9.76
C SER A 86 31.39 -10.00 -10.50
N CYS A 87 30.46 -9.09 -10.74
CA CYS A 87 30.77 -7.80 -11.34
C CYS A 87 31.70 -7.00 -10.41
N SER A 88 32.63 -6.23 -11.00
CA SER A 88 33.54 -5.35 -10.25
C SER A 88 32.84 -4.13 -9.64
N GLU A 89 31.68 -3.75 -10.17
CA GLU A 89 30.86 -2.62 -9.74
C GLU A 89 29.40 -3.06 -9.57
N PRO A 90 28.65 -2.47 -8.64
CA PRO A 90 27.22 -2.72 -8.49
C PRO A 90 26.45 -2.14 -9.69
N ARG A 91 25.91 -3.02 -10.54
CA ARG A 91 25.13 -2.66 -11.74
C ARG A 91 23.65 -3.00 -11.65
N CYS A 92 23.25 -3.73 -10.61
CA CYS A 92 21.88 -4.14 -10.35
C CYS A 92 21.27 -3.28 -9.25
N PHE A 93 19.99 -2.96 -9.38
CA PHE A 93 19.21 -2.23 -8.39
C PHE A 93 18.65 -3.17 -7.32
N ASN A 94 18.11 -2.58 -6.25
CA ASN A 94 17.30 -3.26 -5.23
C ASN A 94 17.93 -4.53 -4.63
N GLY A 95 19.25 -4.53 -4.42
CA GLY A 95 19.96 -5.66 -3.83
C GLY A 95 20.20 -6.84 -4.78
N GLY A 96 20.02 -6.65 -6.10
CA GLY A 96 20.30 -7.68 -7.09
C GLY A 96 21.77 -8.08 -7.16
N THR A 97 22.03 -9.37 -7.34
CA THR A 97 23.38 -9.92 -7.47
C THR A 97 23.83 -9.84 -8.93
N CYS A 98 24.98 -9.19 -9.17
CA CYS A 98 25.52 -8.98 -10.52
C CYS A 98 26.55 -10.04 -10.92
N TRP A 99 26.33 -10.66 -12.07
CA TRP A 99 27.23 -11.66 -12.67
C TRP A 99 27.69 -11.21 -14.06
N GLN A 100 29.01 -11.11 -14.27
CA GLN A 100 29.62 -10.75 -15.55
C GLN A 100 30.22 -11.99 -16.22
N ALA A 101 30.05 -12.13 -17.53
CA ALA A 101 30.73 -13.17 -18.29
C ALA A 101 32.24 -12.93 -18.31
N LEU A 102 33.05 -13.99 -18.13
CA LEU A 102 34.50 -13.84 -17.90
C LEU A 102 35.26 -13.19 -19.06
N TYR A 103 34.83 -13.45 -20.30
CA TYR A 103 35.49 -13.01 -21.53
C TYR A 103 34.71 -11.95 -22.31
N PHE A 104 33.60 -11.45 -21.76
CA PHE A 104 32.70 -10.53 -22.43
C PHE A 104 32.31 -9.37 -21.51
N SER A 105 31.89 -8.25 -22.09
CA SER A 105 31.38 -7.10 -21.33
C SER A 105 29.94 -7.30 -20.83
N ASP A 106 29.23 -8.29 -21.36
CA ASP A 106 27.86 -8.61 -20.98
C ASP A 106 27.76 -9.07 -19.51
N PHE A 107 26.67 -8.69 -18.85
CA PHE A 107 26.35 -9.06 -17.48
C PHE A 107 24.86 -9.36 -17.32
N VAL A 108 24.53 -10.05 -16.23
CA VAL A 108 23.14 -10.37 -15.84
C VAL A 108 22.94 -10.11 -14.36
N CYS A 109 21.74 -9.65 -14.02
CA CYS A 109 21.31 -9.45 -12.65
C CYS A 109 20.42 -10.61 -12.20
N GLN A 110 20.71 -11.16 -11.03
CA GLN A 110 19.81 -12.06 -10.31
C GLN A 110 19.01 -11.22 -9.32
N CYS A 111 17.71 -11.09 -9.58
CA CYS A 111 16.84 -10.23 -8.78
C CYS A 111 16.33 -10.95 -7.52
N PRO A 112 16.23 -10.24 -6.38
CA PRO A 112 15.52 -10.74 -5.22
C PRO A 112 14.04 -10.94 -5.51
N GLU A 113 13.36 -11.70 -4.65
CA GLU A 113 11.92 -11.89 -4.74
C GLU A 113 11.17 -10.54 -4.73
N GLY A 114 10.13 -10.43 -5.56
CA GLY A 114 9.38 -9.18 -5.75
C GLY A 114 9.99 -8.20 -6.77
N TYR A 115 11.25 -8.36 -7.18
CA TYR A 115 11.89 -7.50 -8.18
C TYR A 115 12.11 -8.20 -9.52
N THR A 116 11.94 -7.45 -10.60
CA THR A 116 12.08 -7.93 -11.98
C THR A 116 12.77 -6.88 -12.87
N GLY A 117 13.01 -7.21 -14.13
CA GLY A 117 13.71 -6.36 -15.09
C GLY A 117 15.16 -6.77 -15.31
N LYS A 118 15.84 -6.13 -16.27
CA LYS A 118 17.21 -6.50 -16.67
C LYS A 118 18.23 -6.19 -15.57
N LEU A 119 17.96 -5.14 -14.81
CA LEU A 119 18.78 -4.60 -13.73
C LEU A 119 18.04 -4.67 -12.38
N CYS A 120 16.95 -5.42 -12.25
CA CYS A 120 16.09 -5.46 -11.06
C CYS A 120 15.44 -4.11 -10.74
N GLU A 121 15.15 -3.33 -11.77
CA GLU A 121 14.64 -1.96 -11.70
C GLU A 121 13.11 -1.87 -11.52
N VAL A 122 12.39 -2.98 -11.71
CA VAL A 122 10.93 -3.05 -11.58
C VAL A 122 10.56 -3.73 -10.26
N ASP A 123 9.71 -3.08 -9.48
CA ASP A 123 9.10 -3.66 -8.29
C ASP A 123 7.75 -4.28 -8.70
N ALA A 124 7.70 -5.60 -8.79
CA ALA A 124 6.49 -6.33 -9.19
C ALA A 124 5.44 -6.38 -8.07
N SER A 125 5.83 -6.06 -6.82
CA SER A 125 4.96 -6.07 -5.64
C SER A 125 4.29 -4.71 -5.38
N ALA A 126 4.83 -3.63 -5.92
CA ALA A 126 4.29 -2.29 -5.75
C ALA A 126 2.94 -2.11 -6.48
N THR A 127 1.87 -1.95 -5.70
CA THR A 127 0.50 -1.70 -6.17
C THR A 127 0.07 -0.23 -6.07
N CYS A 128 0.88 0.63 -5.44
CA CYS A 128 0.56 2.03 -5.15
C CYS A 128 1.83 2.91 -5.17
N TYR A 129 1.69 4.25 -5.23
CA TYR A 129 2.82 5.19 -5.18
C TYR A 129 2.81 6.10 -3.94
N LYS A 130 3.98 6.41 -3.38
CA LYS A 130 4.13 7.38 -2.27
C LYS A 130 4.47 8.77 -2.80
N ASP A 131 4.17 9.80 -2.01
CA ASP A 131 4.42 11.22 -2.35
C ASP A 131 3.86 11.57 -3.73
N GLN A 132 4.70 12.07 -4.64
CA GLN A 132 4.38 12.33 -6.04
C GLN A 132 4.62 11.11 -6.96
N GLY A 133 5.17 10.01 -6.44
CA GLY A 133 5.44 8.80 -7.22
C GLY A 133 6.68 8.87 -8.12
N VAL A 134 7.62 9.76 -7.83
CA VAL A 134 8.92 9.86 -8.55
C VAL A 134 9.73 8.57 -8.45
N THR A 135 9.72 7.95 -7.27
CA THR A 135 10.40 6.68 -6.98
C THR A 135 9.56 5.45 -7.32
N TYR A 136 8.33 5.62 -7.82
CA TYR A 136 7.45 4.51 -8.14
C TYR A 136 8.05 3.63 -9.25
N ARG A 137 8.17 2.33 -8.98
CA ARG A 137 8.70 1.32 -9.91
C ARG A 137 7.75 0.14 -10.14
N GLY A 138 6.47 0.30 -9.78
CA GLY A 138 5.43 -0.70 -9.98
C GLY A 138 5.09 -0.99 -11.45
N THR A 139 4.17 -1.93 -11.65
CA THR A 139 3.81 -2.50 -12.97
C THR A 139 2.49 -1.97 -13.53
N TRP A 140 1.89 -0.95 -12.91
CA TRP A 140 0.63 -0.36 -13.39
C TRP A 140 0.78 0.29 -14.76
N SER A 141 -0.15 0.04 -15.67
CA SER A 141 -0.06 0.44 -17.09
C SER A 141 -1.35 1.05 -17.66
N THR A 142 -2.19 1.61 -16.78
CA THR A 142 -3.52 2.14 -17.14
C THR A 142 -3.65 3.60 -16.72
N ALA A 143 -4.12 4.44 -17.65
CA ALA A 143 -4.43 5.85 -17.42
C ALA A 143 -5.76 6.04 -16.67
N GLU A 144 -6.03 7.24 -16.16
CA GLU A 144 -7.27 7.56 -15.43
C GLU A 144 -8.54 7.36 -16.26
N SER A 145 -8.48 7.56 -17.58
CA SER A 145 -9.62 7.24 -18.42
C SER A 145 -9.80 5.75 -18.73
N GLY A 146 -8.96 4.87 -18.18
CA GLY A 146 -8.89 3.46 -18.56
C GLY A 146 -8.11 3.17 -19.85
N ALA A 147 -7.44 4.16 -20.45
CA ALA A 147 -6.63 3.95 -21.65
C ALA A 147 -5.33 3.21 -21.30
N GLU A 148 -4.90 2.29 -22.17
CA GLU A 148 -3.64 1.57 -22.01
C GLU A 148 -2.45 2.48 -22.32
N CYS A 149 -1.43 2.42 -21.46
CA CYS A 149 -0.21 3.20 -21.64
C CYS A 149 0.62 2.71 -22.83
N VAL A 150 1.27 3.66 -23.51
CA VAL A 150 2.21 3.40 -24.61
C VAL A 150 3.58 3.04 -24.04
N ASN A 151 4.25 2.06 -24.65
CA ASN A 151 5.59 1.65 -24.29
C ASN A 151 6.58 2.83 -24.44
N TRP A 152 7.35 3.14 -23.38
CA TRP A 152 8.28 4.26 -23.35
C TRP A 152 9.37 4.18 -24.41
N ASN A 153 9.75 2.98 -24.85
CA ASN A 153 10.74 2.74 -25.90
C ASN A 153 10.14 2.73 -27.32
N SER A 154 8.85 3.06 -27.49
CA SER A 154 8.22 3.15 -28.79
C SER A 154 8.85 4.25 -29.65
N SER A 155 9.09 3.95 -30.93
CA SER A 155 9.66 4.90 -31.91
C SER A 155 8.81 6.17 -32.08
N ILE A 156 7.52 6.09 -31.74
CA ILE A 156 6.58 7.22 -31.80
C ILE A 156 6.89 8.27 -30.72
N LEU A 157 7.50 7.87 -29.61
CA LEU A 157 7.81 8.74 -28.48
C LEU A 157 9.21 9.36 -28.53
N VAL A 158 10.02 9.05 -29.55
CA VAL A 158 11.41 9.54 -29.66
C VAL A 158 11.52 11.06 -29.63
N ARG A 159 10.50 11.76 -30.14
CA ARG A 159 10.43 13.24 -30.12
C ARG A 159 9.75 13.81 -28.87
N LYS A 160 9.29 12.97 -27.94
CA LYS A 160 8.70 13.40 -26.67
C LYS A 160 9.82 13.63 -25.64
N PRO A 161 9.63 14.57 -24.70
CA PRO A 161 10.66 14.94 -23.74
C PRO A 161 11.11 13.76 -22.87
N TYR A 162 10.19 12.88 -22.46
CA TYR A 162 10.49 11.67 -21.70
C TYR A 162 10.22 10.45 -22.57
N ASN A 163 11.22 9.59 -22.73
CA ASN A 163 11.12 8.36 -23.51
C ASN A 163 12.24 7.39 -23.09
N GLY A 164 12.11 6.12 -23.49
CA GLY A 164 13.03 5.03 -23.14
C GLY A 164 14.39 5.07 -23.85
N GLN A 165 14.60 5.99 -24.80
CA GLN A 165 15.87 6.14 -25.53
C GLN A 165 16.77 7.23 -24.94
N ARG A 166 16.32 7.90 -23.86
CA ARG A 166 17.13 8.89 -23.17
C ARG A 166 18.34 8.26 -22.46
N PRO A 167 19.47 8.97 -22.34
CA PRO A 167 20.63 8.47 -21.60
C PRO A 167 20.34 8.17 -20.12
N ASP A 168 19.41 8.91 -19.50
CA ASP A 168 19.00 8.79 -18.10
C ASP A 168 17.72 7.95 -17.91
N ALA A 169 17.18 7.34 -18.98
CA ALA A 169 15.91 6.63 -18.98
C ALA A 169 15.80 5.60 -17.84
N ILE A 170 16.85 4.78 -17.65
CA ILE A 170 16.90 3.74 -16.62
C ILE A 170 16.74 4.33 -15.21
N LYS A 171 17.38 5.47 -14.91
CA LYS A 171 17.27 6.12 -13.60
C LYS A 171 15.86 6.65 -13.35
N LEU A 172 15.21 7.14 -14.39
CA LEU A 172 13.82 7.61 -14.38
C LEU A 172 12.80 6.46 -14.40
N GLY A 173 13.26 5.20 -14.50
CA GLY A 173 12.39 4.03 -14.62
C GLY A 173 11.70 3.92 -15.97
N LEU A 174 12.22 4.56 -17.02
CA LEU A 174 11.74 4.48 -18.40
C LEU A 174 12.52 3.39 -19.14
N GLY A 175 11.82 2.56 -19.91
CA GLY A 175 12.47 1.46 -20.61
C GLY A 175 11.54 0.75 -21.59
N ASN A 176 11.85 -0.52 -21.88
CA ASN A 176 11.03 -1.33 -22.79
C ASN A 176 9.80 -1.93 -22.08
N HIS A 177 8.94 -1.06 -21.56
CA HIS A 177 7.67 -1.39 -20.93
C HIS A 177 6.73 -0.17 -21.03
N ASN A 178 5.47 -0.33 -20.65
CA ASN A 178 4.47 0.75 -20.63
C ASN A 178 4.02 1.16 -19.22
N TYR A 179 4.73 0.76 -18.17
CA TYR A 179 4.38 1.10 -16.80
C TYR A 179 4.41 2.61 -16.50
N CYS A 180 3.48 3.07 -15.68
CA CYS A 180 3.34 4.45 -15.21
C CYS A 180 4.59 4.93 -14.46
N ARG A 181 5.05 6.16 -14.76
CA ARG A 181 6.23 6.77 -14.14
C ARG A 181 6.00 8.26 -13.91
N ASN A 182 6.78 8.87 -13.03
CA ASN A 182 6.79 10.32 -12.85
C ASN A 182 8.21 10.89 -13.05
N PRO A 183 8.68 10.96 -14.31
CA PRO A 183 10.07 11.34 -14.61
C PRO A 183 10.36 12.84 -14.51
N ASP A 184 9.33 13.69 -14.52
CA ASP A 184 9.39 15.15 -14.39
C ASP A 184 9.09 15.67 -12.98
N GLY A 185 8.63 14.83 -12.07
CA GLY A 185 8.24 15.27 -10.73
C GLY A 185 6.93 16.06 -10.74
N ASP A 186 5.99 15.70 -11.62
CA ASP A 186 4.61 16.21 -11.58
C ASP A 186 3.90 15.72 -10.30
N SER A 187 2.64 16.10 -10.11
CA SER A 187 1.78 15.74 -8.98
C SER A 187 1.59 14.23 -8.77
N LYS A 188 1.61 13.40 -9.83
CA LYS A 188 1.44 11.94 -9.75
C LYS A 188 1.99 11.19 -10.97
N PRO A 189 2.16 9.85 -10.92
CA PRO A 189 2.58 9.05 -12.07
C PRO A 189 1.67 9.22 -13.28
N TRP A 190 2.28 9.24 -14.47
CA TRP A 190 1.60 9.39 -15.75
C TRP A 190 2.23 8.50 -16.82
N CYS A 191 1.56 8.42 -17.97
CA CYS A 191 2.07 7.75 -19.16
C CYS A 191 1.56 8.43 -20.43
N TYR A 192 2.10 8.06 -21.59
CA TYR A 192 1.53 8.48 -22.88
C TYR A 192 0.38 7.56 -23.27
N VAL A 193 -0.71 8.14 -23.76
CA VAL A 193 -1.87 7.42 -24.31
C VAL A 193 -2.19 7.90 -25.72
N PHE A 194 -2.88 7.09 -26.50
CA PHE A 194 -3.40 7.47 -27.81
C PHE A 194 -4.90 7.75 -27.72
N LYS A 195 -5.31 9.01 -27.93
CA LYS A 195 -6.70 9.44 -27.92
C LYS A 195 -6.98 10.41 -29.05
N ALA A 196 -8.14 10.24 -29.70
CA ALA A 196 -8.61 11.11 -30.79
C ALA A 196 -7.54 11.38 -31.87
N GLY A 197 -6.77 10.35 -32.25
CA GLY A 197 -5.73 10.46 -33.27
C GLY A 197 -4.40 11.07 -32.82
N LYS A 198 -4.23 11.37 -31.52
CA LYS A 198 -3.03 12.05 -30.99
C LYS A 198 -2.46 11.33 -29.77
N TYR A 199 -1.14 11.39 -29.63
CA TYR A 199 -0.41 10.96 -28.44
C TYR A 199 -0.23 12.11 -27.45
N SER A 200 -0.84 12.00 -26.28
CA SER A 200 -0.76 12.94 -25.16
C SER A 200 -0.36 12.25 -23.87
N SER A 201 0.23 12.99 -22.94
CA SER A 201 0.41 12.53 -21.57
C SER A 201 -0.93 12.53 -20.84
N GLU A 202 -1.12 11.56 -19.96
CA GLU A 202 -2.26 11.45 -19.07
C GLU A 202 -1.83 10.80 -17.78
N PHE A 203 -2.40 11.25 -16.68
CA PHE A 203 -2.11 10.64 -15.39
C PHE A 203 -2.63 9.21 -15.31
N CYS A 204 -1.98 8.43 -14.46
CA CYS A 204 -2.34 7.04 -14.22
C CYS A 204 -3.39 6.88 -13.13
N SER A 205 -4.18 5.82 -13.25
CA SER A 205 -5.12 5.37 -12.22
C SER A 205 -4.44 4.61 -11.07
N THR A 206 -3.09 4.63 -11.02
CA THR A 206 -2.33 4.10 -9.90
C THR A 206 -2.82 4.72 -8.61
N PRO A 207 -3.18 3.94 -7.58
CA PRO A 207 -3.55 4.52 -6.30
C PRO A 207 -2.31 5.16 -5.65
N VAL A 208 -2.50 6.31 -5.00
CA VAL A 208 -1.56 6.76 -3.98
C VAL A 208 -1.55 5.65 -2.93
N CYS A 209 -0.38 5.21 -2.48
CA CYS A 209 -0.28 4.40 -1.26
C CYS A 209 -0.94 5.23 -0.20
N SER A 210 -2.15 4.83 0.18
CA SER A 210 -3.14 5.65 0.87
C SER A 210 -2.46 6.83 1.55
N GLN A 211 -2.64 8.06 1.02
CA GLN A 211 -2.57 9.24 1.89
C GLN A 211 -3.41 8.83 3.09
N ALA A 212 -2.76 8.60 4.22
CA ALA A 212 -3.23 7.61 5.17
C ALA A 212 -4.65 8.01 5.62
N THR A 213 -5.69 7.45 5.00
CA THR A 213 -7.08 7.76 5.36
C THR A 213 -7.35 7.24 6.76
N CYS A 214 -6.55 6.26 7.18
CA CYS A 214 -6.53 5.75 8.53
C CYS A 214 -6.50 6.88 9.56
N GLY A 215 -7.18 6.69 10.69
CA GLY A 215 -7.13 7.66 11.79
C GLY A 215 -7.82 9.01 11.52
N LEU A 216 -8.31 9.28 10.30
CA LEU A 216 -9.16 10.44 10.03
C LEU A 216 -10.56 10.23 10.56
N ARG A 217 -11.16 11.26 11.16
CA ARG A 217 -12.52 11.22 11.72
C ARG A 217 -13.26 12.54 11.53
N GLN A 218 -14.58 12.52 11.63
CA GLN A 218 -15.39 13.73 11.74
C GLN A 218 -15.68 14.02 13.21
N TYR A 219 -14.72 14.65 13.89
CA TYR A 219 -14.88 14.96 15.32
C TYR A 219 -15.88 16.10 15.53
N LYS A 220 -17.05 15.77 16.10
CA LYS A 220 -18.00 16.77 16.62
C LYS A 220 -17.76 16.93 18.11
N ARG A 221 -17.25 18.08 18.55
CA ARG A 221 -17.04 18.38 19.98
C ARG A 221 -18.31 18.04 20.79
N PRO A 222 -18.22 17.18 21.82
CA PRO A 222 -19.37 16.87 22.67
C PRO A 222 -19.87 18.13 23.39
N GLN A 223 -21.19 18.36 23.36
CA GLN A 223 -21.80 19.55 23.96
C GLN A 223 -21.86 19.50 25.49
N PHE A 224 -21.78 18.32 26.14
CA PHE A 224 -21.87 18.19 27.59
C PHE A 224 -21.07 16.99 28.15
N ARG A 225 -20.47 17.17 29.34
CA ARG A 225 -19.75 16.15 30.10
C ARG A 225 -20.72 15.41 31.02
N ILE A 226 -20.90 14.10 30.84
CA ILE A 226 -21.76 13.23 31.66
C ILE A 226 -20.85 12.27 32.47
N LYS A 227 -21.32 11.80 33.63
CA LYS A 227 -20.57 10.87 34.50
C LYS A 227 -20.24 9.56 33.76
N GLY A 228 -18.99 9.08 33.87
CA GLY A 228 -18.51 7.77 33.35
C GLY A 228 -18.29 7.67 31.83
N GLY A 229 -17.87 8.77 31.18
CA GLY A 229 -17.54 8.84 29.75
C GLY A 229 -18.39 9.85 29.00
N LEU A 230 -17.91 10.30 27.83
CA LEU A 230 -18.71 11.11 26.90
C LEU A 230 -19.42 10.14 25.96
N TYR A 231 -20.74 10.30 25.76
CA TYR A 231 -21.39 9.57 24.68
C TYR A 231 -20.84 10.04 23.35
N ALA A 232 -20.36 9.10 22.55
CA ALA A 232 -19.81 9.38 21.24
C ALA A 232 -20.81 9.02 20.15
N ASP A 233 -20.58 9.59 18.97
CA ASP A 233 -21.11 9.07 17.72
C ASP A 233 -20.02 8.25 17.02
N ILE A 234 -20.40 7.20 16.28
CA ILE A 234 -19.42 6.33 15.62
C ILE A 234 -18.49 7.09 14.67
N THR A 235 -18.95 8.21 14.09
CA THR A 235 -18.12 9.08 13.22
C THR A 235 -16.94 9.72 13.96
N SER A 236 -16.94 9.74 15.29
CA SER A 236 -15.81 10.18 16.12
C SER A 236 -14.76 9.07 16.35
N HIS A 237 -15.14 7.81 16.17
CA HIS A 237 -14.26 6.63 16.29
C HIS A 237 -14.60 5.58 15.19
N PRO A 238 -14.44 5.93 13.90
CA PRO A 238 -14.94 5.09 12.79
C PRO A 238 -14.21 3.75 12.64
N TRP A 239 -13.11 3.55 13.38
CA TRP A 239 -12.38 2.28 13.50
C TRP A 239 -12.95 1.33 14.55
N GLN A 240 -13.89 1.78 15.39
CA GLN A 240 -14.47 0.95 16.43
C GLN A 240 -15.27 -0.20 15.81
N ALA A 241 -14.88 -1.43 16.12
CA ALA A 241 -15.64 -2.62 15.84
C ALA A 241 -16.35 -3.13 17.10
N ALA A 242 -17.53 -3.72 16.90
CA ALA A 242 -18.25 -4.47 17.92
C ALA A 242 -18.27 -5.96 17.53
N LEU A 243 -17.83 -6.82 18.45
CA LEU A 243 -17.75 -8.25 18.23
C LEU A 243 -18.93 -8.96 18.90
N PHE A 244 -19.61 -9.77 18.11
CA PHE A 244 -20.75 -10.56 18.55
C PHE A 244 -20.52 -12.04 18.29
N VAL A 245 -21.08 -12.86 19.18
CA VAL A 245 -21.16 -14.32 19.00
C VAL A 245 -22.61 -14.74 18.85
N GLN A 246 -22.90 -15.53 17.83
CA GLN A 246 -24.21 -16.12 17.59
C GLN A 246 -24.32 -17.45 18.33
N ASN A 247 -25.32 -17.57 19.21
CA ASN A 247 -25.57 -18.82 19.91
C ASN A 247 -26.48 -19.72 19.06
N ARG A 248 -26.10 -20.99 18.86
CA ARG A 248 -26.96 -21.97 18.16
C ARG A 248 -28.23 -22.32 18.95
N ARG A 249 -28.22 -22.14 20.27
CA ARG A 249 -29.29 -22.59 21.18
C ARG A 249 -30.30 -21.51 21.56
N SER A 250 -30.01 -20.23 21.28
CA SER A 250 -30.91 -19.12 21.57
C SER A 250 -30.90 -18.13 20.41
N PRO A 251 -32.07 -17.66 19.94
CA PRO A 251 -32.13 -16.65 18.90
C PRO A 251 -31.52 -15.34 19.41
N GLY A 252 -30.55 -14.81 18.67
CA GLY A 252 -29.88 -13.54 18.97
C GLY A 252 -28.36 -13.60 18.84
N GLU A 253 -27.76 -12.41 18.87
CA GLU A 253 -26.31 -12.20 18.87
C GLU A 253 -25.91 -11.59 20.22
N ARG A 254 -24.90 -12.17 20.86
CA ARG A 254 -24.39 -11.66 22.15
C ARG A 254 -23.12 -10.85 21.92
N PHE A 255 -23.15 -9.58 22.30
CA PHE A 255 -21.94 -8.75 22.36
C PHE A 255 -20.99 -9.31 23.43
N PHE A 256 -19.70 -9.39 23.12
CA PHE A 256 -18.70 -9.90 24.07
C PHE A 256 -17.41 -9.08 24.14
N CYS A 257 -16.95 -8.47 23.05
CA CYS A 257 -15.74 -7.66 23.04
C CYS A 257 -15.80 -6.52 22.01
N GLY A 258 -14.90 -5.56 22.17
CA GLY A 258 -14.55 -4.58 21.16
C GLY A 258 -13.55 -5.14 20.14
N GLY A 259 -13.38 -4.40 19.05
CA GLY A 259 -12.33 -4.61 18.07
C GLY A 259 -11.97 -3.31 17.38
N ILE A 260 -10.96 -3.37 16.53
CA ILE A 260 -10.34 -2.19 15.91
C ILE A 260 -10.07 -2.49 14.43
N LEU A 261 -10.70 -1.75 13.52
CA LEU A 261 -10.42 -1.85 12.09
C LEU A 261 -9.03 -1.27 11.79
N ILE A 262 -8.11 -2.08 11.28
CA ILE A 262 -6.72 -1.66 10.94
C ILE A 262 -6.41 -1.77 9.45
N GLY A 263 -7.33 -2.34 8.68
CA GLY A 263 -7.28 -2.43 7.23
C GLY A 263 -8.64 -2.87 6.70
N SER A 264 -8.86 -2.81 5.38
CA SER A 264 -10.17 -3.11 4.79
C SER A 264 -10.72 -4.48 5.21
N CYS A 265 -9.86 -5.50 5.36
CA CYS A 265 -10.25 -6.87 5.69
C CYS A 265 -9.76 -7.37 7.06
N TRP A 266 -9.23 -6.49 7.91
CA TRP A 266 -8.52 -6.90 9.13
C TRP A 266 -8.93 -6.09 10.35
N VAL A 267 -9.27 -6.80 11.42
CA VAL A 267 -9.67 -6.24 12.71
C VAL A 267 -8.76 -6.79 13.81
N LEU A 268 -8.21 -5.90 14.64
CA LEU A 268 -7.52 -6.27 15.87
C LEU A 268 -8.48 -6.38 17.04
N SER A 269 -8.15 -7.22 18.00
CA SER A 269 -8.81 -7.34 19.29
C SER A 269 -7.84 -7.95 20.31
N ALA A 270 -8.31 -8.22 21.53
CA ALA A 270 -7.54 -8.89 22.57
C ALA A 270 -7.63 -10.42 22.41
N ALA A 271 -6.59 -11.15 22.78
CA ALA A 271 -6.57 -12.62 22.74
C ALA A 271 -7.56 -13.25 23.72
N HIS A 272 -7.70 -12.68 24.92
CA HIS A 272 -8.57 -13.23 25.96
C HIS A 272 -10.04 -13.28 25.53
N CYS A 273 -10.46 -12.42 24.60
CA CYS A 273 -11.80 -12.45 23.99
C CYS A 273 -12.12 -13.77 23.27
N PHE A 274 -11.12 -14.57 22.89
CA PHE A 274 -11.26 -15.78 22.07
C PHE A 274 -10.94 -17.08 22.82
N GLN A 275 -10.82 -17.04 24.15
CA GLN A 275 -10.50 -18.21 24.97
C GLN A 275 -11.54 -19.31 24.93
N GLU A 276 -12.82 -18.94 24.75
CA GLU A 276 -13.91 -19.89 24.57
C GLU A 276 -13.83 -20.65 23.22
N ARG A 277 -12.89 -20.27 22.33
CA ARG A 277 -12.61 -20.90 21.03
C ARG A 277 -13.85 -21.04 20.15
N TYR A 278 -14.65 -19.97 20.07
CA TYR A 278 -15.79 -19.92 19.18
C TYR A 278 -15.36 -20.19 17.73
N PRO A 279 -16.08 -21.03 16.98
CA PRO A 279 -15.85 -21.20 15.56
C PRO A 279 -16.02 -19.89 14.77
N PRO A 280 -15.22 -19.61 13.73
CA PRO A 280 -15.30 -18.36 12.96
C PRO A 280 -16.69 -18.04 12.42
N HIS A 281 -17.45 -19.05 11.98
CA HIS A 281 -18.82 -18.86 11.46
C HIS A 281 -19.85 -18.40 12.51
N GLN A 282 -19.53 -18.49 13.82
CA GLN A 282 -20.37 -17.94 14.89
C GLN A 282 -20.02 -16.50 15.23
N LEU A 283 -18.89 -16.01 14.75
CA LEU A 283 -18.41 -14.66 15.03
C LEU A 283 -18.97 -13.69 13.98
N ARG A 284 -19.33 -12.51 14.47
CA ARG A 284 -19.79 -11.38 13.66
C ARG A 284 -19.02 -10.13 14.07
N VAL A 285 -18.52 -9.42 13.07
CA VAL A 285 -17.90 -8.11 13.23
C VAL A 285 -18.88 -7.07 12.71
N VAL A 286 -19.18 -6.06 13.52
CA VAL A 286 -20.00 -4.93 13.11
C VAL A 286 -19.19 -3.64 13.19
N LEU A 287 -19.16 -2.90 12.08
CA LEU A 287 -18.51 -1.58 11.94
C LEU A 287 -19.59 -0.51 11.70
N GLY A 288 -19.32 0.75 12.04
CA GLY A 288 -20.22 1.86 11.69
C GLY A 288 -21.51 1.95 12.50
N ARG A 289 -21.56 1.33 13.68
CA ARG A 289 -22.72 1.35 14.58
C ARG A 289 -22.49 2.33 15.73
N THR A 290 -23.48 3.15 16.12
CA THR A 290 -23.42 4.03 17.32
C THR A 290 -24.13 3.41 18.53
N TYR A 291 -25.23 2.69 18.29
CA TYR A 291 -26.02 2.04 19.33
C TYR A 291 -25.81 0.52 19.28
N ARG A 292 -25.41 -0.10 20.37
CA ARG A 292 -25.02 -1.52 20.42
C ARG A 292 -26.12 -2.46 19.91
N VAL A 293 -27.36 -2.19 20.29
CA VAL A 293 -28.54 -3.01 19.96
C VAL A 293 -29.23 -2.54 18.68
N GLU A 294 -29.32 -1.23 18.45
CA GLU A 294 -30.04 -0.67 17.30
C GLU A 294 -29.13 -0.58 16.05
N PRO A 295 -29.53 -1.18 14.92
CA PRO A 295 -28.77 -1.09 13.67
C PRO A 295 -28.54 0.36 13.21
N GLY A 296 -27.30 0.68 12.84
CA GLY A 296 -26.95 1.94 12.17
C GLY A 296 -27.32 1.92 10.68
N ARG A 297 -27.57 3.09 10.08
CA ARG A 297 -27.90 3.19 8.64
C ARG A 297 -26.72 2.83 7.73
N GLU A 298 -25.51 3.17 8.16
CA GLU A 298 -24.26 2.96 7.41
C GLU A 298 -23.42 1.84 8.03
N GLU A 299 -24.03 1.00 8.86
CA GLU A 299 -23.31 -0.11 9.49
C GLU A 299 -22.93 -1.17 8.45
N GLN A 300 -21.79 -1.81 8.68
CA GLN A 300 -21.33 -2.92 7.85
C GLN A 300 -21.13 -4.15 8.74
N LYS A 301 -21.69 -5.29 8.34
CA LYS A 301 -21.60 -6.56 9.07
C LYS A 301 -20.80 -7.56 8.28
N PHE A 302 -19.88 -8.23 8.95
CA PHE A 302 -19.01 -9.23 8.35
C PHE A 302 -19.07 -10.54 9.12
N GLU A 303 -19.03 -11.66 8.37
CA GLU A 303 -18.60 -12.93 8.94
C GLU A 303 -17.07 -12.92 9.12
N VAL A 304 -16.58 -13.78 10.00
CA VAL A 304 -15.14 -13.98 10.19
C VAL A 304 -14.70 -15.20 9.39
N GLU A 305 -13.70 -15.02 8.52
CA GLU A 305 -13.08 -16.12 7.77
C GLU A 305 -12.20 -16.96 8.70
N LYS A 306 -11.32 -16.28 9.43
CA LYS A 306 -10.47 -16.86 10.47
C LYS A 306 -10.07 -15.82 11.50
N TYR A 307 -9.66 -16.26 12.68
CA TYR A 307 -8.99 -15.42 13.67
C TYR A 307 -7.70 -16.08 14.15
N ILE A 308 -6.72 -15.27 14.50
CA ILE A 308 -5.37 -15.66 14.86
C ILE A 308 -5.09 -15.06 16.24
N VAL A 309 -4.95 -15.92 17.24
CA VAL A 309 -4.51 -15.52 18.58
C VAL A 309 -2.99 -15.62 18.63
N HIS A 310 -2.32 -14.67 19.27
CA HIS A 310 -0.87 -14.73 19.44
C HIS A 310 -0.46 -16.03 20.13
N LYS A 311 0.49 -16.76 19.53
CA LYS A 311 0.88 -18.12 19.98
C LYS A 311 1.48 -18.14 21.39
N GLU A 312 2.02 -17.02 21.84
CA GLU A 312 2.66 -16.82 23.15
C GLU A 312 1.74 -16.07 24.13
N PHE A 313 0.44 -16.00 23.84
CA PHE A 313 -0.54 -15.43 24.78
C PHE A 313 -0.57 -16.26 26.07
N ASP A 314 -0.44 -15.56 27.19
CA ASP A 314 -0.43 -16.12 28.54
C ASP A 314 -1.65 -15.60 29.32
N ASP A 315 -2.54 -16.50 29.76
CA ASP A 315 -3.81 -16.13 30.43
C ASP A 315 -3.62 -15.65 31.87
N ASP A 316 -2.54 -16.05 32.53
CA ASP A 316 -2.30 -15.67 33.92
C ASP A 316 -1.80 -14.22 34.00
N THR A 317 -0.85 -13.89 33.12
CA THR A 317 -0.17 -12.59 33.05
C THR A 317 -0.82 -11.62 32.06
N TYR A 318 -1.62 -12.12 31.12
CA TYR A 318 -2.12 -11.38 29.95
C TYR A 318 -1.00 -10.86 29.03
N ASP A 319 0.21 -11.44 29.10
CA ASP A 319 1.25 -11.11 28.14
C ASP A 319 0.86 -11.61 26.75
N ASN A 320 1.20 -10.84 25.70
CA ASN A 320 0.79 -11.11 24.33
C ASN A 320 -0.73 -11.21 24.11
N ASP A 321 -1.51 -10.40 24.83
CA ASP A 321 -2.95 -10.32 24.70
C ASP A 321 -3.39 -9.57 23.43
N ILE A 322 -3.21 -10.22 22.27
CA ILE A 322 -3.55 -9.70 20.95
C ILE A 322 -4.11 -10.81 20.04
N ALA A 323 -5.15 -10.48 19.29
CA ALA A 323 -5.75 -11.31 18.26
C ALA A 323 -6.05 -10.52 16.99
N LEU A 324 -6.00 -11.21 15.85
CA LEU A 324 -6.26 -10.66 14.53
C LEU A 324 -7.41 -11.43 13.86
N LEU A 325 -8.41 -10.73 13.36
CA LEU A 325 -9.58 -11.31 12.69
C LEU A 325 -9.56 -10.92 11.22
N GLN A 326 -9.69 -11.92 10.34
CA GLN A 326 -9.86 -11.73 8.91
C GLN A 326 -11.35 -11.69 8.57
N LEU A 327 -11.79 -10.59 7.96
CA LEU A 327 -13.17 -10.44 7.48
C LEU A 327 -13.38 -11.28 6.24
N LYS A 328 -14.52 -11.97 6.17
CA LYS A 328 -14.93 -12.71 4.98
C LYS A 328 -15.61 -11.78 3.98
N SER A 329 -15.12 -11.76 2.74
CA SER A 329 -15.73 -11.00 1.64
C SER A 329 -15.42 -11.65 0.29
N ASP A 330 -16.32 -11.48 -0.68
CA ASP A 330 -16.12 -11.90 -2.07
C ASP A 330 -15.32 -10.85 -2.90
N SER A 331 -15.06 -9.67 -2.31
CA SER A 331 -14.31 -8.57 -2.92
C SER A 331 -12.92 -8.39 -2.29
N LEU A 332 -11.97 -7.86 -3.06
CA LEU A 332 -10.62 -7.48 -2.58
C LEU A 332 -10.63 -6.36 -1.52
N GLN A 333 -11.76 -5.66 -1.38
CA GLN A 333 -12.01 -4.61 -0.40
C GLN A 333 -13.19 -5.08 0.46
N CYS A 334 -12.96 -5.47 1.71
CA CYS A 334 -14.03 -5.94 2.59
C CYS A 334 -14.85 -4.78 3.15
N ALA A 335 -14.34 -4.07 4.17
CA ALA A 335 -14.95 -2.87 4.70
C ALA A 335 -14.79 -1.70 3.72
N GLN A 336 -15.92 -1.09 3.35
CA GLN A 336 -15.94 0.11 2.51
C GLN A 336 -15.75 1.34 3.39
N GLU A 337 -14.79 2.20 3.06
CA GLU A 337 -14.59 3.42 3.85
C GLU A 337 -15.77 4.39 3.70
N SER A 338 -16.19 4.96 4.83
CA SER A 338 -17.20 6.01 4.93
C SER A 338 -16.84 6.98 6.06
N ASP A 339 -17.74 7.89 6.43
CA ASP A 339 -17.56 8.71 7.64
C ASP A 339 -17.74 7.91 8.93
N SER A 340 -18.48 6.80 8.87
CA SER A 340 -18.80 5.93 10.00
C SER A 340 -17.87 4.70 10.07
N VAL A 341 -17.18 4.35 8.98
CA VAL A 341 -16.29 3.18 8.90
C VAL A 341 -14.96 3.59 8.28
N ARG A 342 -13.87 3.51 9.06
CA ARG A 342 -12.52 3.84 8.59
C ARG A 342 -11.48 3.19 9.47
N ALA A 343 -10.39 2.71 8.88
CA ALA A 343 -9.32 2.10 9.66
C ALA A 343 -8.65 3.14 10.58
N VAL A 344 -8.04 2.67 11.67
CA VAL A 344 -7.11 3.48 12.48
C VAL A 344 -5.69 3.34 11.92
N CYS A 345 -4.83 4.34 12.12
CA CYS A 345 -3.43 4.17 11.71
C CYS A 345 -2.70 3.22 12.65
N LEU A 346 -1.93 2.30 12.07
CA LEU A 346 -0.91 1.58 12.81
C LEU A 346 0.29 2.51 13.06
N PRO A 347 0.96 2.40 14.22
CA PRO A 347 2.10 3.24 14.57
C PRO A 347 3.34 2.87 13.76
N GLU A 348 4.29 3.80 13.67
CA GLU A 348 5.65 3.49 13.23
C GLU A 348 6.39 2.70 14.32
N ALA A 349 7.33 1.83 13.92
CA ALA A 349 8.01 0.92 14.85
C ALA A 349 8.83 1.63 15.94
N ASP A 350 9.32 2.83 15.65
CA ASP A 350 10.08 3.69 16.56
C ASP A 350 9.22 4.75 17.26
N LEU A 351 7.88 4.68 17.13
CA LEU A 351 7.00 5.64 17.76
C LEU A 351 7.18 5.65 19.28
N GLN A 352 7.70 6.77 19.78
CA GLN A 352 7.73 7.10 21.20
C GLN A 352 6.92 8.36 21.44
N LEU A 353 5.82 8.21 22.16
CA LEU A 353 5.01 9.34 22.61
C LEU A 353 5.53 9.82 23.98
N PRO A 354 5.53 11.14 24.24
CA PRO A 354 5.88 11.66 25.55
C PRO A 354 5.03 11.07 26.67
N ASP A 355 5.61 10.94 27.87
CA ASP A 355 4.85 10.62 29.06
C ASP A 355 3.69 11.62 29.24
N TRP A 356 2.56 11.13 29.75
CA TRP A 356 1.34 11.91 29.95
C TRP A 356 0.67 12.44 28.67
N THR A 357 1.07 11.94 27.49
CA THR A 357 0.34 12.21 26.24
C THR A 357 -1.12 11.85 26.40
N GLU A 358 -2.01 12.77 25.99
CA GLU A 358 -3.45 12.58 26.05
C GLU A 358 -3.92 11.71 24.88
N CYS A 359 -4.68 10.68 25.21
CA CYS A 359 -5.17 9.66 24.30
C CYS A 359 -6.65 9.38 24.58
N GLU A 360 -7.28 8.66 23.68
CA GLU A 360 -8.71 8.40 23.68
C GLU A 360 -8.99 6.90 23.65
N LEU A 361 -10.03 6.52 24.38
CA LEU A 361 -10.61 5.20 24.43
C LEU A 361 -12.01 5.27 23.82
N SER A 362 -12.45 4.19 23.20
CA SER A 362 -13.84 4.04 22.78
C SER A 362 -14.34 2.62 22.98
N GLY A 363 -15.65 2.47 23.24
CA GLY A 363 -16.25 1.15 23.40
C GLY A 363 -17.69 1.14 23.91
N TYR A 364 -18.20 -0.09 24.09
CA TYR A 364 -19.58 -0.40 24.51
C TYR A 364 -19.63 -1.09 25.87
N GLY A 365 -18.54 -1.05 26.62
CA GLY A 365 -18.40 -1.68 27.91
C GLY A 365 -19.40 -1.18 28.94
N LYS A 366 -19.37 -1.85 30.08
CA LYS A 366 -20.21 -1.53 31.23
C LYS A 366 -19.91 -0.14 31.77
N HIS A 367 -20.91 0.47 32.41
CA HIS A 367 -20.73 1.79 33.03
C HIS A 367 -19.79 1.78 34.24
N ASP A 368 -19.80 0.67 34.98
CA ASP A 368 -18.96 0.38 36.13
C ASP A 368 -18.81 -1.14 36.25
N ALA A 369 -17.87 -1.61 37.07
CA ALA A 369 -17.52 -3.03 37.19
C ALA A 369 -18.69 -3.93 37.64
N PHE A 370 -19.69 -3.37 38.31
CA PHE A 370 -20.83 -4.11 38.88
C PHE A 370 -22.10 -3.97 38.05
N SER A 371 -22.12 -3.11 37.03
CA SER A 371 -23.27 -2.94 36.16
C SER A 371 -23.67 -4.28 35.52
N PRO A 372 -24.95 -4.67 35.57
CA PRO A 372 -25.42 -5.87 34.89
C PRO A 372 -25.53 -5.69 33.37
N PHE A 373 -25.49 -4.43 32.87
CA PHE A 373 -25.73 -4.10 31.48
C PHE A 373 -24.54 -3.38 30.83
N TYR A 374 -24.28 -3.74 29.57
CA TYR A 374 -23.37 -3.02 28.67
C TYR A 374 -23.96 -1.68 28.25
N SER A 375 -23.13 -0.74 27.85
CA SER A 375 -23.61 0.54 27.31
C SER A 375 -24.40 0.31 26.02
N GLU A 376 -25.59 0.89 25.94
CA GLU A 376 -26.38 0.87 24.71
C GLU A 376 -25.81 1.80 23.63
N ARG A 377 -25.04 2.82 24.01
CA ARG A 377 -24.45 3.79 23.09
C ARG A 377 -22.94 3.79 23.23
N LEU A 378 -22.23 3.99 22.11
CA LEU A 378 -20.79 4.17 22.10
C LEU A 378 -20.38 5.27 23.07
N LYS A 379 -19.35 4.99 23.86
CA LYS A 379 -18.73 5.96 24.76
C LYS A 379 -17.30 6.21 24.33
N GLU A 380 -16.82 7.38 24.68
CA GLU A 380 -15.42 7.74 24.63
C GLU A 380 -14.93 8.23 25.99
N ALA A 381 -13.64 8.04 26.24
CA ALA A 381 -12.95 8.50 27.42
C ALA A 381 -11.58 9.05 27.04
N HIS A 382 -11.13 10.07 27.77
CA HIS A 382 -9.81 10.66 27.59
C HIS A 382 -8.91 10.25 28.75
N VAL A 383 -7.77 9.64 28.43
CA VAL A 383 -6.77 9.14 29.38
C VAL A 383 -5.40 9.70 29.03
N ARG A 384 -4.43 9.53 29.92
CA ARG A 384 -3.04 9.88 29.65
C ARG A 384 -2.14 8.67 29.79
N LEU A 385 -1.13 8.57 28.93
CA LEU A 385 -0.09 7.56 29.02
C LEU A 385 0.71 7.73 30.31
N TYR A 386 0.91 6.65 31.03
CA TYR A 386 1.76 6.65 32.22
C TYR A 386 3.22 6.37 31.83
N PRO A 387 4.19 7.01 32.49
CA PRO A 387 5.58 6.60 32.36
C PRO A 387 5.74 5.16 32.83
N SER A 388 6.64 4.40 32.20
CA SER A 388 6.91 3.00 32.58
C SER A 388 7.27 2.83 34.06
N SER A 389 7.89 3.84 34.69
CA SER A 389 8.20 3.85 36.12
C SER A 389 6.96 3.88 37.04
N ARG A 390 5.82 4.37 36.55
CA ARG A 390 4.52 4.36 37.25
C ARG A 390 3.57 3.28 36.73
N CYS A 391 3.98 2.52 35.73
CA CYS A 391 3.28 1.33 35.23
C CYS A 391 3.92 0.08 35.84
N ALA A 392 3.74 -0.09 37.15
CA ALA A 392 4.45 -1.11 37.91
C ALA A 392 3.49 -1.92 38.79
N PRO A 393 3.80 -3.20 39.12
CA PRO A 393 2.87 -4.12 39.77
C PRO A 393 2.19 -3.56 41.03
N GLN A 394 2.91 -2.77 41.83
CA GLN A 394 2.40 -2.16 43.05
C GLN A 394 1.21 -1.19 42.82
N TYR A 395 1.03 -0.71 41.59
CA TYR A 395 -0.08 0.16 41.18
C TYR A 395 -1.18 -0.58 40.43
N VAL A 396 -0.99 -1.88 40.14
CA VAL A 396 -1.89 -2.67 39.28
C VAL A 396 -2.16 -4.08 39.86
N SER A 397 -2.63 -4.14 41.11
CA SER A 397 -2.98 -5.40 41.81
C SER A 397 -1.85 -6.43 41.92
N ASN A 398 -0.59 -5.99 41.97
CA ASN A 398 0.60 -6.86 42.06
C ASN A 398 0.76 -7.85 40.90
N LYS A 399 0.06 -7.66 39.77
CA LYS A 399 0.30 -8.43 38.55
C LYS A 399 1.56 -7.91 37.84
N THR A 400 2.32 -8.83 37.24
CA THR A 400 3.53 -8.52 36.49
C THR A 400 3.19 -7.70 35.25
N ILE A 401 3.87 -6.55 35.08
CA ILE A 401 3.77 -5.74 33.86
C ILE A 401 4.99 -6.05 32.98
N THR A 402 4.75 -6.51 31.75
CA THR A 402 5.81 -6.84 30.79
C THR A 402 6.15 -5.65 29.89
N HIS A 403 7.24 -5.76 29.12
CA HIS A 403 7.64 -4.74 28.14
C HIS A 403 6.66 -4.62 26.94
N ASN A 404 5.75 -5.60 26.80
CA ASN A 404 4.70 -5.64 25.80
C ASN A 404 3.41 -4.93 26.26
N MET A 405 3.41 -4.37 27.47
CA MET A 405 2.28 -3.67 28.04
C MET A 405 2.60 -2.18 28.18
N LEU A 406 1.54 -1.37 28.23
CA LEU A 406 1.60 0.03 28.61
C LEU A 406 0.44 0.36 29.55
N CYS A 407 0.57 1.45 30.30
CA CYS A 407 -0.46 1.92 31.21
C CYS A 407 -1.03 3.26 30.74
N ALA A 408 -2.34 3.43 30.90
CA ALA A 408 -3.00 4.72 30.71
C ALA A 408 -4.18 4.86 31.68
N GLY A 409 -4.44 6.09 32.13
CA GLY A 409 -5.55 6.37 33.03
C GLY A 409 -5.85 7.85 33.16
N ASP A 410 -6.96 8.20 33.81
CA ASP A 410 -7.31 9.59 34.08
C ASP A 410 -6.50 10.15 35.27
N THR A 411 -5.64 11.12 34.98
CA THR A 411 -4.81 11.82 35.97
C THR A 411 -5.38 13.17 36.40
N ARG A 412 -6.51 13.59 35.82
CA ARG A 412 -7.08 14.94 36.05
C ARG A 412 -8.02 15.00 37.25
N SER A 413 -8.41 13.85 37.78
CA SER A 413 -9.41 13.73 38.85
C SER A 413 -8.75 13.72 40.24
N GLY A 414 -8.18 14.86 40.62
CA GLY A 414 -7.50 15.12 41.90
C GLY A 414 -8.38 15.70 43.02
N GLY A 415 -9.69 15.40 43.06
CA GLY A 415 -10.60 15.91 44.10
C GLY A 415 -11.78 14.96 44.38
N ASN A 416 -12.58 15.24 45.42
CA ASN A 416 -13.74 14.44 45.88
C ASN A 416 -14.92 14.35 44.87
N GLN A 417 -14.67 14.46 43.56
CA GLN A 417 -15.65 14.37 42.49
C GLN A 417 -15.47 13.06 41.71
N ALA A 418 -16.47 12.19 41.87
CA ALA A 418 -16.57 10.82 41.36
C ALA A 418 -16.83 10.73 39.85
N ASN A 419 -15.86 11.11 39.02
CA ASN A 419 -15.91 10.95 37.55
C ASN A 419 -14.54 10.53 36.99
N LEU A 420 -14.04 9.37 37.41
CA LEU A 420 -12.86 8.80 36.77
C LEU A 420 -13.23 8.13 35.45
N HIS A 421 -12.40 8.34 34.44
CA HIS A 421 -12.54 7.74 33.11
C HIS A 421 -11.58 6.56 32.98
N ASP A 422 -12.12 5.38 32.72
CA ASP A 422 -11.36 4.13 32.59
C ASP A 422 -12.10 3.15 31.68
N ALA A 423 -11.37 2.21 31.09
CA ALA A 423 -11.97 1.12 30.32
C ALA A 423 -12.63 0.10 31.27
N CYS A 424 -13.75 -0.47 30.86
CA CYS A 424 -14.50 -1.42 31.67
C CYS A 424 -14.72 -2.76 30.96
N GLN A 425 -15.30 -3.71 31.69
CA GLN A 425 -15.76 -4.98 31.12
C GLN A 425 -16.60 -4.75 29.85
N GLY A 426 -16.22 -5.39 28.75
CA GLY A 426 -16.84 -5.23 27.43
C GLY A 426 -16.17 -4.22 26.51
N ASP A 427 -15.24 -3.40 27.01
CA ASP A 427 -14.35 -2.59 26.18
C ASP A 427 -13.09 -3.37 25.74
N SER A 428 -12.84 -4.55 26.33
CA SER A 428 -11.76 -5.47 25.98
C SER A 428 -11.63 -5.67 24.47
N GLY A 429 -10.40 -5.55 23.96
CA GLY A 429 -10.09 -5.60 22.54
C GLY A 429 -10.37 -4.29 21.78
N GLY A 430 -10.90 -3.26 22.45
CA GLY A 430 -11.10 -1.92 21.91
C GLY A 430 -9.81 -1.08 21.84
N PRO A 431 -9.88 0.09 21.19
CA PRO A 431 -8.72 0.92 20.90
C PRO A 431 -8.29 1.81 22.08
N LEU A 432 -6.97 1.99 22.21
CA LEU A 432 -6.35 3.18 22.79
C LEU A 432 -5.63 3.94 21.67
N VAL A 433 -6.13 5.13 21.33
CA VAL A 433 -5.64 5.92 20.20
C VAL A 433 -5.14 7.29 20.64
N CYS A 434 -4.05 7.75 20.04
CA CYS A 434 -3.49 9.08 20.30
C CYS A 434 -3.37 9.86 18.99
N MET A 435 -3.55 11.18 19.06
CA MET A 435 -3.39 12.05 17.90
C MET A 435 -1.90 12.21 17.56
N LYS A 436 -1.52 11.86 16.33
CA LYS A 436 -0.18 12.09 15.77
C LYS A 436 -0.34 12.63 14.35
N ASP A 437 0.28 13.77 14.05
CA ASP A 437 0.27 14.37 12.71
C ASP A 437 -1.15 14.50 12.09
N ASN A 438 -2.12 14.93 12.90
CA ASN A 438 -3.55 15.04 12.57
C ASN A 438 -4.29 13.72 12.25
N HIS A 439 -3.71 12.56 12.58
CA HIS A 439 -4.34 11.26 12.44
C HIS A 439 -4.39 10.54 13.79
N MET A 440 -5.49 9.86 14.07
CA MET A 440 -5.58 8.97 15.23
C MET A 440 -4.77 7.70 14.96
N THR A 441 -3.77 7.48 15.81
CA THR A 441 -2.84 6.35 15.72
C THR A 441 -3.09 5.39 16.87
N LEU A 442 -3.17 4.09 16.58
CA LEU A 442 -3.39 3.04 17.57
C LEU A 442 -2.11 2.76 18.36
N VAL A 443 -2.12 3.05 19.65
CA VAL A 443 -0.95 2.82 20.52
C VAL A 443 -1.13 1.59 21.41
N GLY A 444 -2.37 1.26 21.75
CA GLY A 444 -2.69 0.16 22.63
C GLY A 444 -4.01 -0.53 22.32
N ILE A 445 -4.13 -1.78 22.78
CA ILE A 445 -5.39 -2.55 22.77
C ILE A 445 -5.83 -2.72 24.22
N ILE A 446 -7.09 -2.42 24.52
CA ILE A 446 -7.67 -2.59 25.86
C ILE A 446 -7.58 -4.06 26.26
N SER A 447 -6.88 -4.35 27.35
CA SER A 447 -6.58 -5.73 27.79
C SER A 447 -7.19 -6.02 29.16
N TRP A 448 -6.62 -5.49 30.25
CA TRP A 448 -7.11 -5.72 31.62
C TRP A 448 -6.87 -4.52 32.52
N GLY A 449 -7.49 -4.52 33.70
CA GLY A 449 -7.38 -3.45 34.69
C GLY A 449 -7.92 -3.88 36.04
N VAL A 450 -7.73 -3.02 37.04
CA VAL A 450 -8.24 -3.25 38.41
C VAL A 450 -9.50 -2.42 38.59
N GLY A 451 -10.64 -3.10 38.64
CA GLY A 451 -11.92 -2.42 38.71
C GLY A 451 -12.19 -1.57 37.46
N CYS A 452 -12.95 -0.50 37.67
CA CYS A 452 -13.34 0.46 36.65
C CYS A 452 -13.27 1.86 37.25
N GLY A 453 -12.31 2.69 36.83
CA GLY A 453 -12.26 4.09 37.24
C GLY A 453 -11.82 4.29 38.68
N GLU A 454 -10.85 3.49 39.13
CA GLU A 454 -10.21 3.65 40.44
C GLU A 454 -9.16 4.76 40.43
N LYS A 455 -9.22 5.65 41.42
CA LYS A 455 -8.35 6.84 41.47
C LYS A 455 -6.89 6.41 41.54
N ASP A 456 -6.06 7.00 40.67
CA ASP A 456 -4.61 6.76 40.61
C ASP A 456 -4.24 5.29 40.28
N VAL A 457 -5.19 4.52 39.74
CA VAL A 457 -4.98 3.16 39.24
C VAL A 457 -5.11 3.17 37.72
N PRO A 458 -4.04 2.87 36.96
CA PRO A 458 -4.11 2.85 35.52
C PRO A 458 -4.71 1.55 34.98
N GLY A 459 -5.36 1.63 33.82
CA GLY A 459 -5.65 0.46 32.99
C GLY A 459 -4.39 -0.03 32.26
N VAL A 460 -4.37 -1.32 31.90
CA VAL A 460 -3.26 -1.97 31.18
C VAL A 460 -3.68 -2.36 29.77
N TYR A 461 -2.81 -2.05 28.82
CA TYR A 461 -3.06 -2.19 27.39
C TYR A 461 -1.91 -2.95 26.74
N THR A 462 -2.23 -3.76 25.73
CA THR A 462 -1.21 -4.39 24.88
C THR A 462 -0.56 -3.32 24.01
N LYS A 463 0.77 -3.19 24.06
CA LYS A 463 1.55 -2.15 23.34
C LYS A 463 1.75 -2.51 21.88
N VAL A 464 1.01 -1.85 20.98
CA VAL A 464 0.91 -2.23 19.55
C VAL A 464 2.24 -2.15 18.81
N THR A 465 3.13 -1.20 19.15
CA THR A 465 4.45 -1.07 18.49
C THR A 465 5.29 -2.35 18.57
N ASN A 466 5.11 -3.16 19.62
CA ASN A 466 5.88 -4.40 19.79
C ASN A 466 5.32 -5.56 18.94
N TYR A 467 4.15 -5.40 18.31
CA TYR A 467 3.48 -6.44 17.54
C TYR A 467 3.35 -6.13 16.05
N LEU A 468 3.97 -5.04 15.56
CA LEU A 468 3.84 -4.62 14.15
C LEU A 468 4.30 -5.71 13.18
N ASP A 469 5.44 -6.36 13.44
CA ASP A 469 5.94 -7.45 12.60
C ASP A 469 4.95 -8.62 12.58
N TRP A 470 4.43 -9.01 13.76
CA TRP A 470 3.41 -10.06 13.86
C TRP A 470 2.13 -9.69 13.12
N ILE A 471 1.66 -8.45 13.22
CA ILE A 471 0.49 -7.95 12.49
C ILE A 471 0.75 -8.07 10.98
N HIS A 472 1.86 -7.52 10.50
CA HIS A 472 2.19 -7.50 9.08
C HIS A 472 2.39 -8.89 8.49
N ASP A 473 3.07 -9.79 9.20
CA ASP A 473 3.30 -11.16 8.72
C ASP A 473 2.01 -11.96 8.59
N ASN A 474 1.04 -11.75 9.50
CA ASN A 474 -0.25 -12.44 9.46
C ASN A 474 -1.25 -11.80 8.47
N MET A 475 -1.05 -10.54 8.08
CA MET A 475 -1.88 -9.84 7.09
C MET A 475 -1.48 -10.14 5.63
N ARG A 476 -0.33 -10.78 5.39
CA ARG A 476 0.10 -11.16 4.04
C ARG A 476 -0.85 -12.24 3.46
N PRO A 477 -1.18 -12.17 2.16
CA PRO A 477 -2.05 -13.13 1.49
C PRO A 477 -1.59 -14.59 1.57
#